data_AF-A0AAE0N0H9-F1
#
_entry.id   AF-A0AAE0N0H9-F1
#
_cell.length_a   1.000
_cell.length_b   1.000
_cell.length_c   1.000
_cell.angle_alpha   90.00
_cell.angle_beta   90.00
_cell.angle_gamma   90.00
#
_symmetry.space_group_name_H-M   'P 1'
#
loop_
_entity.id
_entity.type
_entity.pdbx_description
1 polymer ?
#
loop_
_entity_poly.entity_id
_entity_poly.type
_entity_poly.pdbx_seq_one_letter_code
_entity_poly.pdbx_strand_id
1 'polypeptide(L)'
;DSQAGPHRCERINPITWRPCNIVFSRPYDFTRHEDTIHDINKPKARCNICTDEKTFRRQDALIRHSRRCHPGVDFPRQPRRGTPKSRQLT
;
A
#
# COMPACT_ATOMS: atom_id res chain seq x y z
N ASP A 1 28.43 8.38 -5.68
CA ASP A 1 27.33 7.42 -5.45
C ASP A 1 27.11 7.35 -3.95
N SER A 2 26.16 8.11 -3.42
CA SER A 2 26.03 8.25 -1.96
C SER A 2 24.59 8.51 -1.60
N GLN A 3 23.81 7.44 -1.44
CA GLN A 3 22.54 7.53 -0.74
C GLN A 3 22.39 6.33 0.22
N ALA A 4 22.94 6.57 1.41
CA ALA A 4 22.32 6.30 2.70
C ALA A 4 21.87 4.85 2.99
N GLY A 5 22.83 4.03 3.44
CA GLY A 5 22.61 2.91 4.35
C GLY A 5 21.64 1.80 3.91
N PRO A 6 21.64 0.65 4.60
CA PRO A 6 20.64 -0.39 4.36
C PRO A 6 19.25 0.13 4.76
N HIS A 7 18.30 0.20 3.81
CA HIS A 7 16.92 0.57 4.11
C HIS A 7 16.23 -0.57 4.86
N ARG A 8 16.42 -0.63 6.18
CA ARG A 8 15.88 -1.68 7.04
C ARG A 8 14.55 -1.26 7.67
N CYS A 9 13.56 -2.14 7.59
CA CYS A 9 12.33 -2.02 8.36
C CYS A 9 12.46 -2.76 9.69
N GLU A 10 12.38 -2.03 10.80
CA GLU A 10 12.42 -2.58 12.17
C GLU A 10 11.06 -2.49 12.88
N ARG A 11 10.03 -2.00 12.19
CA ARG A 11 8.68 -1.86 12.74
C ARG A 11 8.04 -3.23 12.99
N ILE A 12 7.11 -3.28 13.94
CA ILE A 12 6.31 -4.48 14.22
C ILE A 12 5.28 -4.65 13.11
N ASN A 13 5.28 -5.82 12.48
CA ASN A 13 4.26 -6.20 11.51
C ASN A 13 2.92 -6.34 12.26
N PRO A 14 1.92 -5.51 11.97
CA PRO A 14 0.65 -5.54 12.68
C PRO A 14 -0.24 -6.75 12.34
N ILE A 15 0.16 -7.58 11.38
CA ILE A 15 -0.52 -8.84 11.04
C ILE A 15 0.09 -10.00 11.81
N THR A 16 1.42 -10.09 11.84
CA THR A 16 2.15 -11.22 12.44
C THR A 16 2.64 -10.92 13.86
N TRP A 17 2.51 -9.68 14.32
CA TRP A 17 2.99 -9.16 15.61
C TRP A 17 4.49 -9.37 15.87
N ARG A 18 5.27 -9.58 14.80
CA ARG A 18 6.72 -9.76 14.85
C ARG A 18 7.42 -8.59 14.18
N PRO A 19 8.64 -8.21 14.61
CA PRO A 19 9.42 -7.19 13.93
C PRO A 19 9.72 -7.63 12.49
N CYS A 20 9.55 -6.72 11.52
CA CYS A 20 9.80 -7.02 10.12
C CYS A 20 11.26 -7.41 9.87
N ASN A 21 12.21 -6.65 10.44
CA ASN A 21 13.66 -6.86 10.29
C ASN A 21 14.13 -7.05 8.84
N ILE A 22 13.38 -6.57 7.85
CA ILE A 22 13.67 -6.76 6.42
C ILE A 22 14.57 -5.62 5.95
N VAL A 23 15.67 -5.96 5.26
CA VAL A 23 16.57 -4.98 4.63
C VAL A 23 16.28 -4.88 3.15
N PHE A 24 16.08 -3.66 2.65
CA PHE A 24 15.89 -3.37 1.23
C PHE A 24 17.11 -2.66 0.67
N SER A 25 17.51 -3.07 -0.54
CA SER A 25 18.59 -2.42 -1.30
C SER A 25 18.14 -1.11 -1.95
N ARG A 26 16.83 -0.87 -2.03
CA ARG A 26 16.25 0.30 -2.70
C ARG A 26 15.22 1.00 -1.83
N PRO A 27 15.20 2.34 -1.83
CA PRO A 27 14.25 3.13 -1.03
C PRO A 27 12.79 2.94 -1.50
N TYR A 28 12.59 2.66 -2.79
CA TYR A 28 11.26 2.37 -3.34
C TYR A 28 10.63 1.13 -2.71
N ASP A 29 11.39 0.04 -2.61
CA ASP A 29 10.88 -1.21 -2.07
C ASP A 29 10.58 -1.10 -0.57
N PHE A 30 11.42 -0.37 0.17
CA PHE A 30 11.16 -0.03 1.56
C PHE A 30 9.86 0.75 1.74
N THR A 31 9.66 1.84 0.97
CA THR A 31 8.43 2.64 1.05
C THR A 31 7.18 1.81 0.70
N ARG A 32 7.26 0.96 -0.34
CA ARG A 32 6.16 0.08 -0.74
C ARG A 32 5.83 -0.96 0.33
N HIS A 33 6.85 -1.47 1.02
CA HIS A 33 6.67 -2.37 2.14
C HIS A 33 5.90 -1.69 3.28
N GLU A 34 6.28 -0.47 3.66
CA GLU A 34 5.58 0.27 4.72
C GLU A 34 4.10 0.51 4.38
N ASP A 35 3.81 0.93 3.15
CA ASP A 35 2.44 1.17 2.66
C ASP A 35 1.56 -0.08 2.66
N THR A 36 2.15 -1.28 2.53
CA THR A 36 1.38 -2.53 2.39
C THR A 36 1.26 -3.30 3.70
N ILE A 37 2.28 -3.23 4.55
CA ILE A 37 2.37 -4.00 5.79
C ILE A 37 1.97 -3.15 6.99
N HIS A 38 2.45 -1.91 7.10
CA HIS A 38 2.25 -1.07 8.28
C HIS A 38 1.09 -0.09 8.15
N ASP A 39 0.71 0.32 6.94
CA ASP A 39 -0.42 1.21 6.70
C ASP A 39 -1.77 0.45 6.63
N ILE A 40 -2.13 -0.28 7.71
CA ILE A 40 -3.45 -0.97 7.80
C ILE A 40 -4.60 0.03 7.94
N ASN A 41 -4.33 1.20 8.51
CA ASN A 41 -5.35 2.25 8.67
C ASN A 41 -5.76 2.88 7.34
N LYS A 42 -4.99 2.64 6.26
CA LYS A 42 -5.43 3.03 4.92
C LYS A 42 -6.74 2.33 4.59
N PRO A 43 -7.78 3.07 4.16
CA PRO A 43 -9.04 2.46 3.79
C PRO A 43 -8.80 1.42 2.70
N LYS A 44 -9.13 0.16 3.00
CA LYS A 44 -9.08 -0.90 2.00
C LYS A 44 -10.06 -0.54 0.89
N ALA A 45 -9.57 -0.59 -0.34
CA ALA A 45 -10.38 -0.31 -1.51
C ALA A 45 -11.38 -1.46 -1.67
N ARG A 46 -12.67 -1.22 -1.39
CA ARG A 46 -13.72 -2.23 -1.53
C ARG A 46 -14.39 -2.09 -2.90
N CYS A 47 -14.72 -3.22 -3.52
CA CYS A 47 -15.61 -3.21 -4.67
C CYS A 47 -17.05 -3.24 -4.18
N ASN A 48 -17.82 -2.18 -4.47
CA ASN A 48 -19.23 -2.08 -4.05
C ASN A 48 -20.19 -2.75 -5.06
N ILE A 49 -19.65 -3.36 -6.12
CA ILE A 49 -20.42 -4.00 -7.21
C ILE A 49 -20.37 -5.52 -7.07
N CYS A 50 -19.29 -6.05 -6.50
CA CYS A 50 -19.25 -7.45 -6.12
C CYS A 50 -20.25 -7.69 -4.98
N THR A 51 -21.07 -8.72 -5.14
CA THR A 51 -21.94 -9.26 -4.07
C THR A 51 -21.12 -9.88 -2.92
N ASP A 52 -19.92 -10.34 -3.24
CA ASP A 52 -18.92 -10.82 -2.29
C ASP A 52 -18.10 -9.59 -1.82
N GLU A 53 -17.95 -9.34 -0.51
CA GLU A 53 -17.20 -8.19 0.04
C GLU A 53 -15.70 -8.24 -0.34
N LYS A 54 -15.39 -7.92 -1.61
CA LYS A 54 -14.04 -7.96 -2.14
C LYS A 54 -13.30 -6.70 -1.73
N THR A 55 -12.49 -6.87 -0.69
CA THR A 55 -11.60 -5.82 -0.19
C THR A 55 -10.19 -6.00 -0.77
N PHE A 56 -9.67 -4.95 -1.40
CA PHE A 56 -8.33 -4.92 -1.96
C PHE A 56 -7.43 -4.09 -1.06
N ARG A 57 -6.24 -4.62 -0.79
CA ARG A 57 -5.15 -3.89 -0.09
C ARG A 57 -4.66 -2.68 -0.90
N ARG A 58 -4.93 -2.64 -2.21
CA ARG A 58 -4.44 -1.61 -3.12
C ARG A 58 -5.49 -1.16 -4.13
N GLN A 59 -5.47 0.14 -4.45
CA GLN A 59 -6.38 0.75 -5.41
C GLN A 59 -6.18 0.24 -6.85
N ASP A 60 -4.95 -0.03 -7.29
CA ASP A 60 -4.69 -0.55 -8.62
C ASP A 60 -5.22 -1.98 -8.80
N ALA A 61 -5.21 -2.78 -7.73
CA ALA A 61 -5.82 -4.10 -7.73
C ALA A 61 -7.34 -3.98 -7.90
N LEU A 62 -7.99 -3.05 -7.20
CA LEU A 62 -9.41 -2.76 -7.38
C LEU A 62 -9.73 -2.30 -8.81
N ILE A 63 -8.96 -1.36 -9.37
CA ILE A 63 -9.18 -0.85 -10.74
C ILE A 63 -9.02 -1.96 -11.79
N ARG A 64 -8.02 -2.85 -11.63
CA ARG A 64 -7.86 -4.01 -12.53
C ARG A 64 -9.03 -4.98 -12.39
N HIS A 65 -9.47 -5.23 -11.15
CA HIS A 65 -10.59 -6.10 -10.85
C HIS A 65 -11.88 -5.58 -11.49
N SER A 66 -12.19 -4.30 -11.32
CA SER A 66 -13.41 -3.71 -11.87
C SER A 66 -13.43 -3.75 -13.39
N ARG A 67 -12.33 -3.44 -14.07
CA ARG A 67 -12.25 -3.54 -15.54
C ARG A 67 -12.49 -4.95 -16.06
N ARG A 68 -12.09 -5.97 -15.31
CA ARG A 68 -12.23 -7.38 -15.71
C ARG A 68 -13.60 -7.95 -15.38
N CYS A 69 -14.11 -7.66 -14.18
CA CYS A 69 -15.36 -8.27 -13.67
C CYS A 69 -16.59 -7.38 -13.88
N HIS A 70 -16.39 -6.07 -14.06
CA HIS A 70 -17.45 -5.06 -14.22
C HIS A 70 -17.17 -4.19 -15.46
N PRO A 71 -17.15 -4.79 -16.67
CA PRO A 71 -16.99 -4.04 -17.92
C PRO A 71 -18.18 -3.08 -18.09
N GLY A 72 -17.96 -1.78 -17.85
CA GLY A 72 -19.00 -0.75 -17.93
C GLY A 72 -19.09 0.17 -16.71
N VAL A 73 -18.42 -0.18 -15.60
CA VAL A 73 -18.34 0.72 -14.44
C VAL A 73 -17.00 1.45 -14.43
N ASP A 74 -17.03 2.74 -14.76
CA ASP A 74 -15.86 3.61 -14.60
C ASP A 74 -15.69 3.95 -13.12
N PHE A 75 -14.68 3.36 -12.49
CA PHE A 75 -14.33 3.75 -11.14
C PHE A 75 -13.63 5.10 -11.18
N PRO A 76 -14.13 6.12 -10.48
CA PRO A 76 -13.46 7.40 -10.44
C PRO A 76 -12.07 7.16 -9.86
N ARG A 77 -11.03 7.49 -10.65
CA ARG A 77 -9.68 7.61 -10.13
C ARG A 77 -9.77 8.64 -9.02
N GLN A 78 -9.78 8.20 -7.75
CA GLN A 78 -9.64 9.15 -6.67
C GLN A 78 -8.35 9.93 -6.93
N PRO A 79 -8.43 11.27 -7.05
CA PRO A 79 -7.24 12.08 -7.22
C PRO A 79 -6.30 11.73 -6.09
N ARG A 80 -5.02 11.56 -6.45
CA ARG A 80 -3.94 11.25 -5.52
C ARG A 80 -3.92 12.37 -4.49
N ARG A 81 -4.65 12.24 -3.37
CA ARG A 81 -4.38 13.01 -2.17
C ARG A 81 -3.02 12.53 -1.72
N GLY A 82 -1.99 13.23 -2.19
CA GLY A 82 -0.65 13.12 -1.63
C GLY A 82 -0.80 13.52 -0.17
N THR A 83 -0.90 12.53 0.71
CA THR A 83 -0.60 12.77 2.11
C THR A 83 0.83 13.31 2.13
N PRO A 84 1.08 14.50 2.69
CA PRO A 84 2.44 14.96 2.88
C PRO A 84 3.12 13.89 3.73
N LYS A 85 4.08 13.18 3.13
CA LYS A 85 4.90 12.20 3.82
C LYS A 85 5.68 13.00 4.85
N SER A 86 5.23 12.99 6.11
CA SER A 86 5.97 13.55 7.23
C SER A 86 7.32 12.87 7.25
N ARG A 87 8.29 13.58 6.70
CA ARG A 87 9.70 13.25 6.61
C ARG A 87 10.19 13.20 8.06
N GLN A 88 10.28 12.00 8.62
CA GLN A 88 10.94 11.80 9.89
C GLN A 88 12.43 12.03 9.61
N LEU A 89 12.86 13.26 9.94
CA LEU A 89 14.24 13.66 10.13
C LEU A 89 14.71 12.96 11.41
N THR A 90 15.69 12.08 11.30
CA THR A 90 16.64 11.74 12.36
C THR A 90 18.00 11.60 11.72
#